data_AF-A0A2D8PAA2-F1
#
_entry.id   AF-A0A2D8PAA2-F1
#
_cell.length_a   1.000
_cell.length_b   1.000
_cell.length_c   1.000
_cell.angle_alpha   90.00
_cell.angle_beta   90.00
_cell.angle_gamma   90.00
#
_symmetry.space_group_name_H-M   'P 1'
#
loop_
_entity.id
_entity.type
_entity.pdbx_description
1 polymer ?
#
loop_
_entity_poly.entity_id
_entity_poly.type
_entity_poly.pdbx_seq_one_letter_code
_entity_poly.pdbx_strand_id
1 'polypeptide(L)' 'MNMGAAVALGIGLGVALGTAMDNIGAGIAIGAGVGVALGAAFPGEKSGEDEDE' A
#
# COMPACT_ATOMS: atom_id res chain seq x y z
N MET A 1 -10.40 -6.39 3.75
CA MET A 1 -9.53 -5.29 3.28
C MET A 1 -8.78 -5.84 2.09
N ASN A 2 -9.10 -5.37 0.88
CA ASN A 2 -8.57 -5.99 -0.32
C ASN A 2 -7.06 -5.73 -0.43
N MET A 3 -6.31 -6.72 -0.92
CA MET A 3 -4.86 -6.61 -1.15
C MET A 3 -4.50 -5.35 -1.94
N GLY A 4 -5.27 -5.00 -2.98
CA GLY A 4 -5.04 -3.78 -3.76
C GLY A 4 -5.18 -2.48 -2.95
N ALA A 5 -6.16 -2.40 -2.04
CA ALA A 5 -6.35 -1.23 -1.18
C ALA A 5 -5.24 -1.09 -0.13
N ALA A 6 -4.76 -2.22 0.42
CA ALA A 6 -3.64 -2.21 1.37
C ALA A 6 -2.32 -1.78 0.70
N VAL A 7 -2.08 -2.23 -0.54
CA VAL A 7 -0.91 -1.80 -1.33
C VAL A 7 -1.05 -0.32 -1.73
N ALA A 8 -2.21 0.14 -2.18
CA ALA A 8 -2.43 1.55 -2.53
C ALA A 8 -2.19 2.49 -1.33
N LEU A 9 -2.70 2.12 -0.15
CA LEU A 9 -2.43 2.84 1.09
C LEU A 9 -0.94 2.81 1.46
N GLY A 10 -0.29 1.66 1.35
CA GLY A 10 1.14 1.52 1.60
C GLY A 10 1.99 2.40 0.68
N ILE A 11 1.70 2.42 -0.62
CA ILE A 11 2.40 3.27 -1.60
C ILE A 11 2.14 4.75 -1.33
N GLY A 12 0.89 5.16 -1.09
CA GLY A 12 0.57 6.57 -0.80
C GLY A 12 1.29 7.08 0.46
N LEU A 13 1.30 6.26 1.52
CA LEU A 13 2.03 6.56 2.76
C LEU A 13 3.55 6.57 2.52
N GLY A 14 4.07 5.60 1.78
CA GLY A 14 5.48 5.50 1.44
C GLY A 14 5.99 6.68 0.64
N VAL A 15 5.21 7.17 -0.33
CA VAL A 15 5.55 8.37 -1.11
C VAL A 15 5.55 9.58 -0.19
N ALA A 16 4.53 9.78 0.65
CA ALA A 16 4.50 10.91 1.58
C ALA A 16 5.70 10.90 2.55
N LEU A 17 6.03 9.75 3.13
CA LEU A 17 7.20 9.59 3.99
C LEU A 17 8.52 9.80 3.23
N GLY A 18 8.63 9.25 2.02
CA GLY A 18 9.78 9.42 1.15
C GLY A 18 10.01 10.89 0.76
N THR A 19 8.93 11.64 0.51
CA THR A 19 9.02 13.08 0.24
C THR A 19 9.46 13.86 1.48
N ALA A 20 9.00 13.47 2.67
CA ALA A 20 9.41 14.11 3.92
C ALA A 20 10.88 13.82 4.27
N MET A 21 11.40 12.68 3.81
CA MET A 21 12.78 12.25 4.03
C MET A 21 13.74 12.68 2.91
N ASP A 22 13.28 13.42 1.89
CA ASP A 22 14.04 13.70 0.65
C ASP A 22 14.60 12.43 -0.02
N ASN A 23 13.94 11.29 0.22
CA ASN A 23 14.36 9.98 -0.26
C ASN A 23 13.16 9.14 -0.69
N ILE A 24 12.62 9.48 -1.87
CA ILE A 24 11.45 8.80 -2.45
C ILE A 24 11.70 7.30 -2.65
N GLY A 25 12.92 6.92 -3.04
CA GLY A 25 13.28 5.50 -3.21
C GLY A 25 13.12 4.69 -1.93
N ALA A 26 13.64 5.20 -0.81
CA ALA A 26 13.44 4.58 0.50
C ALA A 26 11.96 4.60 0.92
N GLY A 27 11.26 5.71 0.69
CA GLY A 27 9.83 5.83 1.01
C GLY A 27 8.96 4.81 0.28
N ILE A 28 9.16 4.62 -1.03
CA ILE A 28 8.42 3.62 -1.83
C ILE A 28 8.77 2.20 -1.36
N ALA A 29 10.04 1.90 -1.08
CA ALA A 29 10.43 0.57 -0.59
C ALA A 29 9.76 0.25 0.77
N ILE A 30 9.74 1.21 1.69
CA ILE A 30 9.06 1.07 2.98
C ILE A 30 7.55 0.96 2.79
N GLY A 31 6.95 1.84 1.99
CA GLY A 31 5.51 1.85 1.73
C GLY A 31 5.00 0.58 1.07
N ALA A 32 5.72 0.06 0.07
CA ALA A 32 5.40 -1.21 -0.58
C ALA A 32 5.54 -2.38 0.41
N GLY A 33 6.61 -2.40 1.21
CA GLY A 33 6.80 -3.43 2.25
C GLY A 33 5.69 -3.42 3.30
N VAL A 34 5.31 -2.23 3.77
CA VAL A 34 4.23 -2.05 4.77
C VAL A 34 2.87 -2.37 4.16
N GLY A 35 2.58 -1.95 2.93
CA GLY A 35 1.31 -2.23 2.24
C GLY A 35 1.11 -3.72 2.00
N VAL A 36 2.15 -4.44 1.57
CA VAL A 36 2.12 -5.90 1.41
C VAL A 36 2.01 -6.60 2.76
N ALA A 37 2.76 -6.15 3.77
CA ALA A 37 2.68 -6.72 5.13
C ALA A 37 1.28 -6.53 5.74
N LEU A 38 0.66 -5.36 5.58
CA LEU A 38 -0.71 -5.08 6.03
C LEU A 38 -1.73 -5.91 5.25
N GLY A 39 -1.61 -5.99 3.92
CA GLY A 39 -2.49 -6.81 3.09
C GLY A 39 -2.39 -8.31 3.40
N ALA A 40 -1.20 -8.79 3.77
CA ALA A 40 -0.97 -10.17 4.17
C ALA A 40 -1.39 -10.46 5.63
N ALA A 41 -1.21 -9.49 6.54
CA ALA A 41 -1.53 -9.62 7.96
C ALA A 41 -3.02 -9.42 8.27
N PHE A 42 -3.75 -8.69 7.41
CA PHE A 42 -5.21 -8.60 7.48
C PHE A 42 -5.83 -9.51 6.41
N PRO A 43 -6.13 -10.78 6.74
CA PRO A 43 -6.96 -11.64 5.92
C PRO A 43 -8.41 -11.14 5.99
N GLY A 44 -8.68 -10.00 5.37
CA GLY A 44 -9.99 -9.36 5.43
C GLY A 44 -10.84 -9.75 4.24
N GLU A 45 -11.78 -10.65 4.48
CA GLU A 45 -13.10 -10.81 3.85
C GLU A 45 -13.32 -10.07 2.52
N LYS A 46 -13.52 -10.88 1.48
CA LYS A 46 -13.93 -10.53 0.10
C LYS A 46 -14.90 -9.34 0.10
N SER A 47 -14.50 -8.23 -0.47
CA SER A 47 -15.41 -7.13 -0.81
C SER A 47 -15.05 -6.62 -2.20
N GLY A 48 -16.00 -6.74 -3.15
CA GLY A 48 -16.12 -6.05 -4.46
C GLY A 48 -14.86 -5.83 -5.28
N GLU A 49 -14.68 -6.45 -6.45
CA GLU A 49 -15.39 -6.12 -7.70
C GLU A 49 -15.25 -4.63 -8.00
N ASP A 50 -14.32 -4.31 -8.90
CA ASP A 50 -14.40 -3.19 -9.84
C ASP A 50 -13.72 -3.69 -11.13
N GLU A 51 -14.55 -4.36 -11.92
CA GLU A 51 -14.39 -4.53 -13.35
C GLU A 51 -14.76 -3.18 -13.97
N ASP A 52 -13.78 -2.40 -14.41
CA ASP A 52 -14.06 -1.23 -15.26
C ASP A 52 -13.31 -1.42 -16.59
N GLU A 53 -14.12 -1.52 -17.63
CA GLU A 53 -13.83 -1.72 -19.07
C GLU A 53 -13.12 -0.52 -19.73
#